data_AF-A0A8J9V2U7-F1
#
_entry.id   AF-A0A8J9V2U7-F1
#
_cell.length_a   1.000
_cell.length_b   1.000
_cell.length_c   1.000
_cell.angle_alpha   90.00
_cell.angle_beta   90.00
_cell.angle_gamma   90.00
#
_symmetry.space_group_name_H-M   'P 1'
#
loop_
_entity.id
_entity.type
_entity.pdbx_description
1 polymer ?
#
loop_
_entity_poly.entity_id
_entity_poly.type
_entity_poly.pdbx_seq_one_letter_code
_entity_poly.pdbx_strand_id
1 'polypeptide(L)'
;MARPHSLWCLKSLKGITTVLETGIGAPDPEELARMSAKNNESKQITPDKEQTTQEAKGESANDGAFPFGSLFSGVTKFVESTSTKVIAGGLDTLETIGKKTMEVLQDGDPGLAKKRAMLGLDAGDKPVLSQVLREAKAKADEEDMIREAKKEAKEVHYETLFDDFEGLVHLEALEMLSKQVSMRIEERLRSADPDKRQDIKETLQQVAELCEMPDDEDEENDEELPEDMSKPDALLERLQRATRDIGLKLQFQTLIKQYTDIVTWLDTEENVTDKAIYKKAVSSLAQTTALSVELYHKTGEMLLVKNRRSTADEADALTQMTVVLTRHISELATQFSEKLRAKPSDNEEQINNYVTNVFLEAENSSKYIENAFQLALPIVQIGAV
;
A
#
# COMPACT_ATOMS: atom_id res chain seq x y z
N MET A 1 45.85 24.97 12.74
CA MET A 1 46.15 23.57 13.11
C MET A 1 44.86 22.98 13.69
N ALA A 2 44.53 21.71 13.38
CA ALA A 2 43.36 20.96 13.88
C ALA A 2 41.92 21.48 13.53
N ARG A 3 41.33 20.87 12.50
CA ARG A 3 39.93 20.36 12.50
C ARG A 3 39.84 19.14 13.47
N PRO A 4 38.68 18.53 13.84
CA PRO A 4 37.36 18.61 13.18
C PRO A 4 36.10 18.66 14.08
N HIS A 5 34.98 19.17 13.52
CA HIS A 5 33.62 18.91 13.98
C HIS A 5 32.71 18.66 12.75
N SER A 6 32.93 17.53 12.07
CA SER A 6 32.20 17.14 10.85
C SER A 6 32.29 15.63 10.63
N LEU A 7 31.70 14.86 11.56
CA LEU A 7 31.71 13.38 11.51
C LEU A 7 30.49 12.70 12.16
N TRP A 8 29.47 13.46 12.61
CA TRP A 8 28.33 12.90 13.33
C TRP A 8 27.09 12.61 12.48
N CYS A 9 26.94 13.21 11.30
CA CYS A 9 25.73 13.03 10.47
C CYS A 9 25.78 11.79 9.54
N LEU A 10 26.94 11.13 9.39
CA LEU A 10 27.17 10.06 8.40
C LEU A 10 27.16 8.63 8.97
N LYS A 11 26.64 8.44 10.20
CA LYS A 11 26.59 7.13 10.87
C LYS A 11 25.20 6.52 11.08
N SER A 12 24.11 7.26 10.82
CA SER A 12 22.74 6.73 11.01
C SER A 12 22.26 5.83 9.87
N LEU A 13 22.73 6.08 8.64
CA LEU A 13 22.26 5.43 7.40
C LEU A 13 22.82 4.02 7.09
N LYS A 14 23.32 3.29 8.11
CA LYS A 14 23.78 1.89 7.97
C LYS A 14 23.17 0.91 8.98
N GLY A 15 22.09 1.31 9.67
CA GLY A 15 21.47 0.49 10.73
C GLY A 15 20.23 -0.34 10.34
N ILE A 16 19.58 -0.07 9.20
CA ILE A 16 18.19 -0.49 8.98
C ILE A 16 18.04 -1.77 8.13
N THR A 17 19.05 -2.18 7.34
CA THR A 17 18.95 -3.30 6.39
C THR A 17 19.23 -4.70 6.98
N THR A 18 19.05 -4.92 8.28
CA THR A 18 19.41 -6.20 8.95
C THR A 18 18.44 -6.68 10.03
N VAL A 19 17.21 -6.15 10.11
CA VAL A 19 16.23 -6.54 11.15
C VAL A 19 14.86 -6.91 10.55
N LEU A 20 14.85 -7.78 9.54
CA LEU A 20 13.63 -8.32 8.92
C LEU A 20 13.63 -9.84 8.70
N GLU A 21 14.69 -10.55 9.09
CA GLU A 21 14.74 -12.02 9.12
C GLU A 21 14.78 -12.55 10.55
N THR A 22 13.61 -12.72 11.17
CA THR A 22 13.31 -13.72 12.22
C THR A 22 11.84 -13.56 12.66
N GLY A 23 10.90 -14.11 11.88
CA GLY A 23 9.50 -13.80 12.17
C GLY A 23 8.40 -14.47 11.35
N ILE A 24 8.59 -15.70 10.84
CA ILE A 24 7.53 -16.69 10.52
C ILE A 24 8.22 -17.98 10.06
N GLY A 25 7.81 -19.13 10.61
CA GLY A 25 8.48 -20.42 10.41
C GLY A 25 8.19 -21.09 9.07
N ALA A 26 8.75 -20.56 7.98
CA ALA A 26 8.90 -21.27 6.71
C ALA A 26 10.38 -21.64 6.51
N PRO A 27 10.73 -22.89 6.16
CA PRO A 27 12.11 -23.27 5.91
C PRO A 27 12.66 -22.62 4.64
N ASP A 28 13.93 -22.22 4.70
CA ASP A 28 14.66 -21.58 3.60
C ASP A 28 14.69 -22.49 2.34
N PRO A 29 14.39 -21.96 1.13
CA PRO A 29 14.43 -22.73 -0.11
C PRO A 29 15.75 -23.48 -0.37
N GLU A 30 16.90 -23.03 0.15
CA GLU A 30 18.16 -23.79 0.01
C GLU A 30 18.16 -25.11 0.81
N GLU A 31 17.51 -25.17 1.99
CA GLU A 31 17.41 -26.41 2.76
C GLU A 31 16.44 -27.42 2.12
N LEU A 32 15.31 -26.93 1.58
CA LEU A 32 14.37 -27.77 0.82
C LEU A 32 15.03 -28.41 -0.41
N ALA A 33 15.84 -27.64 -1.16
CA ALA A 33 16.62 -28.17 -2.27
C ALA A 33 17.59 -29.27 -1.82
N ARG A 34 18.33 -29.05 -0.72
CA ARG A 34 19.29 -30.01 -0.15
C ARG A 34 18.61 -31.29 0.38
N MET A 35 17.39 -31.21 0.91
CA MET A 35 16.60 -32.38 1.30
C MET A 35 16.10 -33.18 0.10
N SER A 36 15.68 -32.52 -0.99
CA SER A 36 15.26 -33.20 -2.23
C SER A 36 16.42 -33.93 -2.92
N ALA A 37 17.63 -33.34 -2.90
CA ALA A 37 18.83 -33.96 -3.44
C ALA A 37 19.24 -35.23 -2.67
N LYS A 38 19.25 -35.18 -1.33
CA LYS A 38 19.61 -36.34 -0.48
C LYS A 38 18.66 -37.53 -0.62
N ASN A 39 17.41 -37.32 -1.03
CA ASN A 39 16.43 -38.39 -1.16
C ASN A 39 16.54 -39.18 -2.48
N ASN A 40 17.36 -38.70 -3.44
CA ASN A 40 17.53 -39.32 -4.76
C ASN A 40 18.84 -40.15 -4.92
N GLU A 41 19.74 -40.17 -3.93
CA GLU A 41 21.03 -40.87 -4.05
C GLU A 41 20.98 -42.39 -3.75
N SER A 42 19.81 -42.97 -3.47
CA SER A 42 19.67 -44.39 -3.11
C SER A 42 18.91 -45.25 -4.12
N LYS A 43 19.27 -45.13 -5.42
CA LYS A 43 19.29 -46.27 -6.37
C LYS A 43 20.13 -45.96 -7.62
N GLN A 44 21.31 -46.56 -7.71
CA GLN A 44 22.07 -46.67 -8.96
C GLN A 44 21.37 -47.63 -9.94
N ILE A 45 21.48 -47.36 -11.25
CA ILE A 45 22.22 -48.19 -12.24
C ILE A 45 22.08 -47.55 -13.63
N THR A 46 23.16 -46.89 -14.05
CA THR A 46 23.81 -46.71 -15.38
C THR A 46 23.03 -46.67 -16.73
N PRO A 47 23.60 -46.01 -17.77
CA PRO A 47 22.86 -45.43 -18.90
C PRO A 47 23.02 -46.20 -20.22
N ASP A 48 22.30 -45.78 -21.27
CA ASP A 48 22.95 -45.21 -22.48
C ASP A 48 21.95 -44.66 -23.52
N LYS A 49 22.34 -43.55 -24.19
CA LYS A 49 22.10 -43.20 -25.63
C LYS A 49 20.65 -43.12 -26.17
N GLU A 50 20.31 -42.39 -27.25
CA GLU A 50 20.95 -41.39 -28.13
C GLU A 50 19.82 -40.73 -28.96
N GLN A 51 19.92 -39.43 -29.30
CA GLN A 51 19.40 -38.83 -30.57
C GLN A 51 17.88 -38.95 -30.88
N THR A 52 17.19 -38.16 -31.73
CA THR A 52 17.46 -36.98 -32.56
C THR A 52 16.07 -36.36 -32.88
N THR A 53 15.80 -35.07 -32.60
CA THR A 53 15.81 -33.94 -33.58
C THR A 53 14.52 -33.76 -34.41
N GLN A 54 13.86 -32.59 -34.26
CA GLN A 54 12.97 -31.89 -35.23
C GLN A 54 11.64 -32.59 -35.65
N GLU A 55 10.61 -32.01 -36.31
CA GLU A 55 9.98 -30.65 -36.47
C GLU A 55 8.62 -30.89 -37.20
N ALA A 56 7.59 -30.02 -37.26
CA ALA A 56 7.22 -28.76 -36.60
C ALA A 56 5.73 -28.42 -36.90
N LYS A 57 5.14 -27.45 -36.15
CA LYS A 57 3.89 -26.70 -36.41
C LYS A 57 2.53 -27.45 -36.45
N GLY A 58 1.55 -26.82 -35.78
CA GLY A 58 0.12 -27.06 -35.99
C GLY A 58 -0.72 -26.33 -34.93
N GLU A 59 -1.38 -25.24 -35.30
CA GLU A 59 -2.28 -24.50 -34.38
C GLU A 59 -3.66 -25.15 -34.28
N SER A 60 -4.36 -24.78 -33.20
CA SER A 60 -5.81 -24.57 -33.06
C SER A 60 -6.59 -25.50 -32.14
N ALA A 61 -7.11 -24.86 -31.09
CA ALA A 61 -8.43 -25.04 -30.47
C ALA A 61 -8.79 -26.38 -29.79
N ASN A 62 -8.85 -26.28 -28.46
CA ASN A 62 -10.00 -26.69 -27.64
C ASN A 62 -10.35 -28.19 -27.58
N ASP A 63 -9.87 -28.87 -26.53
CA ASP A 63 -10.77 -29.70 -25.74
C ASP A 63 -10.38 -29.70 -24.25
N GLY A 64 -11.39 -29.59 -23.39
CA GLY A 64 -11.32 -29.62 -21.93
C GLY A 64 -12.21 -30.72 -21.33
N ALA A 65 -12.47 -31.78 -22.09
CA ALA A 65 -13.30 -32.89 -21.68
C ALA A 65 -12.61 -33.82 -20.66
N PHE A 66 -13.31 -34.09 -19.56
CA PHE A 66 -12.88 -35.02 -18.52
C PHE A 66 -12.83 -36.47 -19.03
N PRO A 67 -11.71 -37.22 -18.83
CA PRO A 67 -11.59 -38.58 -19.33
C PRO A 67 -12.21 -39.61 -18.37
N PHE A 68 -13.46 -40.02 -18.63
CA PHE A 68 -14.04 -41.23 -18.02
C PHE A 68 -14.63 -42.14 -19.12
N GLY A 69 -13.75 -42.86 -19.83
CA GLY A 69 -14.16 -43.56 -21.04
C GLY A 69 -13.13 -44.52 -21.64
N SER A 70 -12.50 -45.38 -20.83
CA SER A 70 -11.70 -46.51 -21.37
C SER A 70 -11.54 -47.64 -20.34
N LEU A 71 -12.54 -48.52 -20.23
CA LEU A 71 -12.31 -49.84 -19.64
C LEU A 71 -13.25 -50.92 -20.21
N PHE A 72 -12.64 -51.89 -20.89
CA PHE A 72 -13.15 -53.23 -21.24
C PHE A 72 -14.23 -53.38 -22.32
N SER A 73 -13.77 -53.42 -23.58
CA SER A 73 -14.25 -54.41 -24.55
C SER A 73 -13.51 -55.74 -24.35
N GLY A 74 -14.21 -56.86 -24.17
CA GLY A 74 -13.56 -58.15 -23.84
C GLY A 74 -14.46 -59.37 -23.75
N VAL A 75 -15.53 -59.45 -24.55
CA VAL A 75 -16.45 -60.60 -24.54
C VAL A 75 -16.16 -61.54 -25.71
N THR A 76 -15.37 -62.60 -25.47
CA THR A 76 -15.49 -63.95 -26.10
C THR A 76 -14.36 -64.88 -25.64
N LYS A 77 -14.60 -66.21 -25.67
CA LYS A 77 -13.67 -67.32 -25.29
C LYS A 77 -13.46 -67.60 -23.78
N PHE A 78 -14.56 -67.85 -23.06
CA PHE A 78 -14.54 -68.81 -21.93
C PHE A 78 -15.82 -69.67 -21.89
N VAL A 79 -16.28 -70.09 -23.09
CA VAL A 79 -17.49 -70.89 -23.31
C VAL A 79 -17.18 -72.33 -23.74
N GLU A 80 -16.12 -72.93 -23.18
CA GLU A 80 -15.77 -74.33 -23.46
C GLU A 80 -14.96 -74.95 -22.31
N SER A 81 -15.65 -75.57 -21.34
CA SER A 81 -15.18 -76.72 -20.51
C SER A 81 -16.02 -77.00 -19.25
N THR A 82 -16.80 -76.05 -18.72
CA THR A 82 -17.52 -76.22 -17.42
C THR A 82 -18.95 -76.80 -17.55
N SER A 83 -19.26 -77.46 -18.65
CA SER A 83 -20.54 -78.16 -18.84
C SER A 83 -20.52 -79.54 -18.17
N THR A 84 -20.62 -79.60 -16.82
CA THR A 84 -21.18 -80.77 -16.04
C THR A 84 -21.15 -80.63 -14.51
N LYS A 85 -20.59 -79.57 -13.90
CA LYS A 85 -20.49 -79.44 -12.43
C LYS A 85 -21.35 -78.37 -11.75
N VAL A 86 -22.41 -77.89 -12.42
CA VAL A 86 -23.27 -76.81 -11.90
C VAL A 86 -24.59 -77.30 -11.28
N ILE A 87 -24.99 -78.55 -11.55
CA ILE A 87 -26.36 -79.05 -11.24
C ILE A 87 -26.50 -79.61 -9.81
N ALA A 88 -25.40 -79.90 -9.11
CA ALA A 88 -25.42 -80.46 -7.74
C ALA A 88 -24.98 -79.49 -6.63
N GLY A 89 -24.46 -78.29 -6.97
CA GLY A 89 -23.85 -77.35 -6.01
C GLY A 89 -24.47 -75.96 -5.94
N GLY A 90 -25.49 -75.66 -6.76
CA GLY A 90 -26.03 -74.31 -6.90
C GLY A 90 -26.58 -73.70 -5.60
N LEU A 91 -27.23 -74.51 -4.75
CA LEU A 91 -27.83 -74.03 -3.50
C LEU A 91 -26.77 -73.62 -2.46
N ASP A 92 -25.75 -74.47 -2.23
CA ASP A 92 -24.67 -74.22 -1.27
C ASP A 92 -23.82 -73.01 -1.67
N THR A 93 -23.59 -72.81 -2.98
CA THR A 93 -22.97 -71.57 -3.47
C THR A 93 -23.84 -70.33 -3.26
N LEU A 94 -25.18 -70.46 -3.38
CA LEU A 94 -26.10 -69.34 -3.17
C LEU A 94 -26.26 -69.00 -1.68
N GLU A 95 -26.26 -70.01 -0.81
CA GLU A 95 -26.25 -69.85 0.65
C GLU A 95 -24.94 -69.21 1.11
N THR A 96 -23.80 -69.69 0.63
CA THR A 96 -22.49 -69.11 0.96
C THR A 96 -22.36 -67.67 0.48
N ILE A 97 -22.83 -67.34 -0.74
CA ILE A 97 -22.84 -65.96 -1.25
C ILE A 97 -23.84 -65.09 -0.47
N GLY A 98 -25.04 -65.59 -0.20
CA GLY A 98 -26.08 -64.88 0.54
C GLY A 98 -25.65 -64.58 1.97
N LYS A 99 -25.08 -65.57 2.67
CA LYS A 99 -24.54 -65.43 4.02
C LYS A 99 -23.36 -64.46 4.07
N LYS A 100 -22.42 -64.55 3.12
CA LYS A 100 -21.27 -63.63 3.03
C LYS A 100 -21.68 -62.21 2.66
N THR A 101 -22.71 -62.04 1.83
CA THR A 101 -23.29 -60.72 1.51
C THR A 101 -24.03 -60.14 2.72
N MET A 102 -24.73 -60.98 3.48
CA MET A 102 -25.41 -60.59 4.72
C MET A 102 -24.42 -60.23 5.84
N GLU A 103 -23.31 -60.95 5.96
CA GLU A 103 -22.21 -60.68 6.89
C GLU A 103 -21.54 -59.33 6.55
N VAL A 104 -21.24 -59.06 5.27
CA VAL A 104 -20.74 -57.75 4.80
C VAL A 104 -21.76 -56.61 4.97
N LEU A 105 -23.07 -56.92 4.98
CA LEU A 105 -24.14 -55.94 5.26
C LEU A 105 -24.38 -55.69 6.76
N GLN A 106 -24.15 -56.69 7.62
CA GLN A 106 -24.37 -56.59 9.07
C GLN A 106 -23.14 -56.06 9.82
N ASP A 107 -21.94 -56.57 9.53
CA ASP A 107 -20.70 -56.10 10.15
C ASP A 107 -20.14 -54.83 9.48
N GLY A 108 -20.63 -54.54 8.26
CA GLY A 108 -20.20 -53.42 7.43
C GLY A 108 -18.85 -53.65 6.76
N ASP A 109 -18.67 -53.08 5.56
CA ASP A 109 -17.39 -53.14 4.84
C ASP A 109 -16.23 -52.66 5.76
N PRO A 110 -15.20 -53.49 6.05
CA PRO A 110 -14.09 -53.09 6.90
C PRO A 110 -13.29 -51.90 6.32
N GLY A 111 -13.35 -51.66 5.00
CA GLY A 111 -12.85 -50.45 4.36
C GLY A 111 -13.68 -49.21 4.73
N LEU A 112 -15.00 -49.34 4.80
CA LEU A 112 -15.91 -48.28 5.26
C LEU A 112 -15.79 -48.05 6.78
N ALA A 113 -15.61 -49.10 7.59
CA ALA A 113 -15.36 -48.99 9.02
C ALA A 113 -14.05 -48.24 9.29
N LYS A 114 -12.95 -48.59 8.60
CA LYS A 114 -11.67 -47.88 8.71
C LYS A 114 -11.76 -46.42 8.23
N LYS A 115 -12.52 -46.13 7.17
CA LYS A 115 -12.79 -44.74 6.74
C LYS A 115 -13.64 -43.97 7.75
N ARG A 116 -14.65 -44.60 8.37
CA ARG A 116 -15.45 -43.99 9.45
C ARG A 116 -14.61 -43.68 10.68
N ALA A 117 -13.76 -44.61 11.12
CA ALA A 117 -12.83 -44.37 12.22
C ALA A 117 -11.83 -43.25 11.92
N MET A 118 -11.27 -43.19 10.69
CA MET A 118 -10.37 -42.13 10.26
C MET A 118 -11.05 -40.75 10.16
N LEU A 119 -12.37 -40.70 9.98
CA LEU A 119 -13.21 -39.49 9.97
C LEU A 119 -13.88 -39.20 11.33
N GLY A 120 -13.55 -39.94 12.41
CA GLY A 120 -14.17 -39.75 13.74
C GLY A 120 -15.67 -40.06 13.80
N LEU A 121 -16.22 -40.83 12.84
CA LEU A 121 -17.67 -41.06 12.68
C LEU A 121 -18.20 -42.27 13.47
N ASP A 122 -17.42 -42.81 14.41
CA ASP A 122 -17.84 -43.96 15.22
C ASP A 122 -18.99 -43.61 16.17
N ALA A 123 -19.75 -44.60 16.62
CA ALA A 123 -21.09 -44.41 17.18
C ALA A 123 -21.16 -43.56 18.46
N GLY A 124 -20.04 -43.35 19.16
CA GLY A 124 -19.96 -42.57 20.40
C GLY A 124 -19.51 -41.11 20.27
N ASP A 125 -18.86 -40.72 19.18
CA ASP A 125 -18.16 -39.41 19.09
C ASP A 125 -18.34 -38.72 17.73
N LYS A 126 -19.55 -38.81 17.16
CA LYS A 126 -19.90 -38.04 15.96
C LYS A 126 -19.99 -36.57 16.33
N PRO A 127 -19.11 -35.69 15.83
CA PRO A 127 -19.25 -34.27 16.08
C PRO A 127 -20.57 -33.83 15.45
N VAL A 128 -21.48 -33.28 16.26
CA VAL A 128 -22.85 -33.00 15.83
C VAL A 128 -22.78 -32.00 14.67
N LEU A 129 -23.37 -32.32 13.52
CA LEU A 129 -23.23 -31.50 12.32
C LEU A 129 -23.66 -30.04 12.56
N SER A 130 -24.65 -29.79 13.42
CA SER A 130 -25.04 -28.44 13.84
C SER A 130 -24.00 -27.73 14.72
N GLN A 131 -23.20 -28.46 15.50
CA GLN A 131 -22.07 -27.91 16.25
C GLN A 131 -20.92 -27.55 15.30
N VAL A 132 -20.54 -28.47 14.39
CA VAL A 132 -19.48 -28.22 13.39
C VAL A 132 -19.85 -27.06 12.47
N LEU A 133 -21.10 -27.00 11.98
CA LEU A 133 -21.57 -25.88 11.15
C LEU A 133 -21.67 -24.56 11.93
N ARG A 134 -21.99 -24.60 13.24
CA ARG A 134 -22.01 -23.41 14.10
C ARG A 134 -20.60 -22.91 14.42
N GLU A 135 -19.65 -23.80 14.64
CA GLU A 135 -18.25 -23.50 14.87
C GLU A 135 -17.58 -22.98 13.58
N ALA A 136 -17.80 -23.63 12.45
CA ALA A 136 -17.33 -23.17 11.15
C ALA A 136 -17.95 -21.81 10.77
N LYS A 137 -19.24 -21.59 11.06
CA LYS A 137 -19.87 -20.27 10.89
C LYS A 137 -19.25 -19.23 11.82
N ALA A 138 -19.12 -19.51 13.12
CA ALA A 138 -18.54 -18.56 14.07
C ALA A 138 -17.09 -18.18 13.70
N LYS A 139 -16.29 -19.14 13.21
CA LYS A 139 -14.94 -18.90 12.71
C LYS A 139 -14.91 -18.08 11.42
N ALA A 140 -15.86 -18.30 10.50
CA ALA A 140 -15.99 -17.48 9.29
C ALA A 140 -16.44 -16.04 9.64
N ASP A 141 -17.44 -15.90 10.50
CA ASP A 141 -17.91 -14.60 11.02
C ASP A 141 -16.75 -13.86 11.74
N GLU A 142 -15.92 -14.56 12.53
CA GLU A 142 -14.72 -14.00 13.19
C GLU A 142 -13.60 -13.64 12.19
N GLU A 143 -13.30 -14.48 11.20
CA GLU A 143 -12.32 -14.19 10.15
C GLU A 143 -12.76 -13.01 9.27
N ASP A 144 -14.05 -12.86 9.01
CA ASP A 144 -14.63 -11.74 8.30
C ASP A 144 -14.59 -10.46 9.16
N MET A 145 -14.96 -10.53 10.46
CA MET A 145 -14.77 -9.40 11.39
C MET A 145 -13.30 -8.96 11.53
N ILE A 146 -12.34 -9.89 11.55
CA ILE A 146 -10.91 -9.57 11.57
C ILE A 146 -10.48 -8.94 10.23
N ARG A 147 -11.04 -9.39 9.10
CA ARG A 147 -10.75 -8.82 7.78
C ARG A 147 -11.34 -7.41 7.64
N GLU A 148 -12.55 -7.19 8.12
CA GLU A 148 -13.20 -5.87 8.18
C GLU A 148 -12.45 -4.94 9.13
N ALA A 149 -12.09 -5.38 10.34
CA ALA A 149 -11.28 -4.58 11.26
C ALA A 149 -9.90 -4.21 10.68
N LYS A 150 -9.25 -5.13 9.94
CA LYS A 150 -8.00 -4.82 9.21
C LYS A 150 -8.22 -3.85 8.05
N LYS A 151 -9.34 -3.93 7.33
CA LYS A 151 -9.71 -2.98 6.28
C LYS A 151 -9.98 -1.60 6.87
N GLU A 152 -10.79 -1.54 7.93
CA GLU A 152 -11.07 -0.30 8.65
C GLU A 152 -9.80 0.34 9.23
N ALA A 153 -8.87 -0.44 9.78
CA ALA A 153 -7.61 0.08 10.29
C ALA A 153 -6.73 0.69 9.19
N LYS A 154 -6.70 0.09 7.99
CA LYS A 154 -6.02 0.66 6.82
C LYS A 154 -6.71 1.93 6.30
N GLU A 155 -8.04 1.98 6.31
CA GLU A 155 -8.83 3.16 5.92
C GLU A 155 -8.64 4.40 6.83
N VAL A 156 -7.91 4.29 7.95
CA VAL A 156 -7.57 5.45 8.82
C VAL A 156 -6.06 5.65 8.97
N HIS A 157 -5.24 4.87 8.27
CA HIS A 157 -3.79 5.07 8.31
C HIS A 157 -3.41 6.20 7.35
N TYR A 158 -2.94 7.32 7.90
CA TYR A 158 -2.63 8.53 7.12
C TYR A 158 -1.71 8.24 5.93
N GLU A 159 -0.64 7.46 6.12
CA GLU A 159 0.32 7.14 5.05
C GLU A 159 -0.32 6.34 3.90
N THR A 160 -1.29 5.46 4.20
CA THR A 160 -2.02 4.71 3.16
C THR A 160 -2.94 5.63 2.37
N LEU A 161 -3.64 6.54 3.06
CA LEU A 161 -4.49 7.54 2.40
C LEU A 161 -3.66 8.52 1.55
N PHE A 162 -2.48 8.91 2.02
CA PHE A 162 -1.57 9.78 1.28
C PHE A 162 -1.01 9.11 0.01
N ASP A 163 -0.72 7.81 0.06
CA ASP A 163 -0.35 7.00 -1.11
C ASP A 163 -1.53 6.80 -2.08
N ASP A 164 -2.74 6.50 -1.56
CA ASP A 164 -3.98 6.38 -2.34
C ASP A 164 -4.35 7.69 -3.09
N PHE A 165 -3.91 8.86 -2.58
CA PHE A 165 -4.04 10.16 -3.25
C PHE A 165 -2.82 10.55 -4.11
N GLU A 166 -1.95 9.60 -4.47
CA GLU A 166 -0.75 9.78 -5.31
C GLU A 166 0.32 10.74 -4.71
N GLY A 167 0.23 11.06 -3.41
CA GLY A 167 1.12 12.02 -2.74
C GLY A 167 2.59 11.58 -2.73
N LEU A 168 2.86 10.29 -2.52
CA LEU A 168 4.20 9.71 -2.64
C LEU A 168 4.73 9.77 -4.08
N VAL A 169 3.89 9.49 -5.08
CA VAL A 169 4.27 9.53 -6.50
C VAL A 169 4.73 10.93 -6.92
N HIS A 170 4.03 11.98 -6.47
CA HIS A 170 4.44 13.36 -6.71
C HIS A 170 5.71 13.75 -5.95
N LEU A 171 5.89 13.26 -4.72
CA LEU A 171 7.11 13.51 -3.94
C LEU A 171 8.34 12.85 -4.59
N GLU A 172 8.22 11.59 -5.01
CA GLU A 172 9.28 10.87 -5.75
C GLU A 172 9.60 11.53 -7.09
N ALA A 173 8.59 11.99 -7.83
CA ALA A 173 8.79 12.70 -9.10
C ALA A 173 9.55 14.03 -8.88
N LEU A 174 9.16 14.80 -7.86
CA LEU A 174 9.86 16.03 -7.47
C LEU A 174 11.29 15.74 -6.97
N GLU A 175 11.50 14.65 -6.21
CA GLU A 175 12.83 14.24 -5.77
C GLU A 175 13.74 13.84 -6.95
N MET A 176 13.20 13.14 -7.95
CA MET A 176 13.90 12.82 -9.19
C MET A 176 14.29 14.07 -9.98
N LEU A 177 13.39 15.05 -10.11
CA LEU A 177 13.68 16.35 -10.73
C LEU A 177 14.78 17.09 -9.94
N SER A 178 14.65 17.15 -8.62
CA SER A 178 15.63 17.79 -7.72
C SER A 178 17.02 17.18 -7.83
N LYS A 179 17.12 15.83 -7.84
CA LYS A 179 18.35 15.08 -8.08
C LYS A 179 18.94 15.37 -9.47
N GLN A 180 18.10 15.38 -10.51
CA GLN A 180 18.55 15.69 -11.87
C GLN A 180 19.13 17.11 -11.97
N VAL A 181 18.49 18.08 -11.35
CA VAL A 181 18.93 19.48 -11.34
C VAL A 181 20.20 19.66 -10.51
N SER A 182 20.28 19.03 -9.34
CA SER A 182 21.49 19.03 -8.49
C SER A 182 22.72 18.51 -9.26
N MET A 183 22.57 17.42 -10.02
CA MET A 183 23.65 16.91 -10.89
C MET A 183 24.11 17.92 -11.96
N ARG A 184 23.18 18.71 -12.53
CA ARG A 184 23.51 19.79 -13.48
C ARG A 184 24.24 20.95 -12.82
N ILE A 185 23.84 21.34 -11.61
CA ILE A 185 24.54 22.37 -10.81
C ILE A 185 25.98 21.90 -10.51
N GLU A 186 26.15 20.65 -10.08
CA GLU A 186 27.48 20.07 -9.86
C GLU A 186 28.32 20.00 -11.14
N GLU A 187 27.73 19.70 -12.29
CA GLU A 187 28.44 19.67 -13.57
C GLU A 187 28.94 21.05 -13.97
N ARG A 188 28.11 22.09 -13.83
CA ARG A 188 28.55 23.49 -13.98
C ARG A 188 29.69 23.82 -13.03
N LEU A 189 29.56 23.49 -11.74
CA LEU A 189 30.63 23.64 -10.73
C LEU A 189 31.90 22.85 -11.04
N ARG A 190 31.84 21.72 -11.75
CA ARG A 190 33.02 20.96 -12.20
C ARG A 190 33.67 21.58 -13.43
N SER A 191 32.90 22.21 -14.30
CA SER A 191 33.37 22.86 -15.54
C SER A 191 33.90 24.29 -15.35
N ALA A 192 33.51 24.97 -14.26
CA ALA A 192 33.86 26.35 -13.97
C ALA A 192 35.31 26.50 -13.44
N ASP A 193 35.93 27.65 -13.76
CA ASP A 193 37.21 28.07 -13.20
C ASP A 193 37.15 28.19 -11.66
N PRO A 194 38.26 28.02 -10.92
CA PRO A 194 38.26 28.04 -9.46
C PRO A 194 37.61 29.26 -8.81
N ASP A 195 37.83 30.46 -9.37
CA ASP A 195 37.27 31.71 -8.86
C ASP A 195 35.74 31.76 -9.08
N LYS A 196 35.29 31.56 -10.33
CA LYS A 196 33.86 31.46 -10.69
C LYS A 196 33.12 30.38 -9.91
N ARG A 197 33.82 29.28 -9.59
CA ARG A 197 33.28 28.17 -8.79
C ARG A 197 33.04 28.58 -7.34
N GLN A 198 33.78 29.55 -6.82
CA GLN A 198 33.51 30.14 -5.51
C GLN A 198 32.32 31.09 -5.60
N ASP A 199 32.30 31.99 -6.59
CA ASP A 199 31.17 32.91 -6.84
C ASP A 199 29.84 32.16 -6.94
N ILE A 200 29.77 31.10 -7.76
CA ILE A 200 28.57 30.27 -7.93
C ILE A 200 28.11 29.66 -6.58
N LYS A 201 29.04 29.21 -5.71
CA LYS A 201 28.66 28.65 -4.41
C LYS A 201 28.09 29.72 -3.47
N GLU A 202 28.63 30.93 -3.51
CA GLU A 202 28.12 32.04 -2.71
C GLU A 202 26.73 32.45 -3.20
N THR A 203 26.47 32.47 -4.51
CA THR A 203 25.12 32.67 -5.06
C THR A 203 24.16 31.53 -4.69
N LEU A 204 24.59 30.26 -4.76
CA LEU A 204 23.77 29.11 -4.35
C LEU A 204 23.39 29.16 -2.86
N GLN A 205 24.32 29.62 -2.02
CA GLN A 205 24.11 29.81 -0.59
C GLN A 205 23.12 30.96 -0.31
N GLN A 206 23.27 32.11 -0.98
CA GLN A 206 22.31 33.23 -0.89
C GLN A 206 20.90 32.81 -1.30
N VAL A 207 20.74 31.98 -2.34
CA VAL A 207 19.43 31.44 -2.74
C VAL A 207 18.87 30.46 -1.70
N ALA A 208 19.73 29.71 -0.99
CA ALA A 208 19.29 28.85 0.10
C ALA A 208 18.81 29.65 1.32
N GLU A 209 19.50 30.73 1.69
CA GLU A 209 19.11 31.65 2.76
C GLU A 209 17.75 32.33 2.48
N LEU A 210 17.43 32.63 1.21
CA LEU A 210 16.11 33.12 0.79
C LEU A 210 15.00 32.06 0.84
N CYS A 211 15.35 30.77 0.97
CA CYS A 211 14.42 29.65 1.08
C CYS A 211 14.36 29.07 2.51
N GLU A 212 14.89 29.77 3.51
CA GLU A 212 14.66 29.43 4.91
C GLU A 212 13.21 29.81 5.28
N MET A 213 12.55 28.95 6.05
CA MET A 213 11.19 29.23 6.53
C MET A 213 11.24 30.34 7.59
N PRO A 214 10.24 31.25 7.64
CA PRO A 214 10.14 32.22 8.73
C PRO A 214 9.96 31.52 10.07
N ASP A 215 10.41 32.15 11.16
CA ASP A 215 10.13 31.68 12.51
C ASP A 215 8.62 31.87 12.82
N ASP A 216 8.05 31.03 13.69
CA ASP A 216 6.61 31.04 14.05
C ASP A 216 6.12 32.42 14.59
N GLU A 217 7.03 33.28 15.04
CA GLU A 217 6.73 34.64 15.52
C GLU A 217 6.46 35.65 14.37
N ASP A 218 6.85 35.34 13.13
CA ASP A 218 6.66 36.19 11.94
C ASP A 218 5.35 35.87 11.16
N GLU A 219 4.51 34.94 11.63
CA GLU A 219 3.24 34.57 10.98
C GLU A 219 2.13 35.66 11.05
N GLU A 220 2.43 36.87 11.54
CA GLU A 220 1.48 37.99 11.69
C GLU A 220 1.05 38.69 10.38
N ASN A 221 1.23 38.09 9.19
CA ASN A 221 0.75 38.66 7.92
C ASN A 221 -0.70 38.25 7.58
N ASP A 222 -1.62 38.38 8.55
CA ASP A 222 -3.05 38.50 8.25
C ASP A 222 -3.38 39.95 7.89
N GLU A 223 -3.06 40.33 6.65
CA GLU A 223 -3.82 41.41 5.99
C GLU A 223 -5.31 41.04 6.06
N GLU A 224 -6.12 41.85 6.74
CA GLU A 224 -7.56 41.64 6.94
C GLU A 224 -8.28 41.43 5.59
N LEU A 225 -8.48 40.17 5.22
CA LEU A 225 -9.34 39.80 4.10
C LEU A 225 -10.79 40.15 4.46
N PRO A 226 -11.63 40.55 3.48
CA PRO A 226 -13.01 40.93 3.76
C PRO A 226 -13.78 39.83 4.49
N GLU A 227 -14.39 40.16 5.64
CA GLU A 227 -15.11 39.20 6.50
C GLU A 227 -16.24 38.42 5.77
N ASP A 228 -16.75 38.96 4.65
CA ASP A 228 -17.82 38.38 3.82
C ASP A 228 -17.29 37.38 2.76
N MET A 229 -15.99 37.08 2.75
CA MET A 229 -15.37 36.13 1.82
C MET A 229 -15.49 34.67 2.32
N SER A 230 -15.86 33.75 1.43
CA SER A 230 -15.92 32.33 1.75
C SER A 230 -14.52 31.77 2.05
N LYS A 231 -14.40 30.85 3.03
CA LYS A 231 -13.11 30.27 3.43
C LYS A 231 -12.26 29.72 2.26
N PRO A 232 -12.82 29.02 1.24
CA PRO A 232 -12.04 28.57 0.09
C PRO A 232 -11.60 29.70 -0.86
N ASP A 233 -12.39 30.78 -0.97
CA ASP A 233 -12.01 31.96 -1.76
C ASP A 233 -10.87 32.73 -1.06
N ALA A 234 -10.89 32.81 0.27
CA ALA A 234 -9.80 33.38 1.06
C ALA A 234 -8.49 32.61 0.90
N LEU A 235 -8.55 31.27 0.88
CA LEU A 235 -7.38 30.43 0.53
C LEU A 235 -6.88 30.69 -0.89
N LEU A 236 -7.78 30.80 -1.87
CA LEU A 236 -7.42 31.09 -3.25
C LEU A 236 -6.71 32.44 -3.39
N GLU A 237 -7.23 33.48 -2.74
CA GLU A 237 -6.67 34.83 -2.73
C GLU A 237 -5.30 34.86 -2.02
N ARG A 238 -5.13 34.12 -0.91
CA ARG A 238 -3.83 33.95 -0.23
C ARG A 238 -2.80 33.26 -1.14
N LEU A 239 -3.16 32.15 -1.79
CA LEU A 239 -2.28 31.44 -2.73
C LEU A 239 -1.92 32.28 -3.96
N GLN A 240 -2.88 33.05 -4.51
CA GLN A 240 -2.62 33.95 -5.63
C GLN A 240 -1.72 35.13 -5.26
N ARG A 241 -1.86 35.68 -4.05
CA ARG A 241 -0.96 36.73 -3.51
C ARG A 241 0.45 36.19 -3.32
N ALA A 242 0.60 35.08 -2.59
CA ALA A 242 1.88 34.42 -2.33
C ALA A 242 2.64 34.08 -3.62
N THR A 243 1.93 33.66 -4.67
CA THR A 243 2.55 33.20 -5.93
C THR A 243 2.50 34.23 -7.06
N ARG A 244 2.15 35.48 -6.77
CA ARG A 244 1.94 36.54 -7.78
C ARG A 244 3.18 36.80 -8.63
N ASP A 245 4.33 36.95 -7.97
CA ASP A 245 5.56 37.43 -8.61
C ASP A 245 6.45 36.28 -9.13
N ILE A 246 6.07 35.02 -8.86
CA ILE A 246 6.73 33.82 -9.44
C ILE A 246 6.64 33.78 -10.97
N GLY A 247 5.72 34.54 -11.59
CA GLY A 247 5.58 34.65 -13.04
C GLY A 247 5.09 33.38 -13.75
N LEU A 248 4.47 32.46 -13.01
CA LEU A 248 3.87 31.22 -13.53
C LEU A 248 2.33 31.26 -13.44
N LYS A 249 1.66 30.48 -14.28
CA LYS A 249 0.21 30.31 -14.23
C LYS A 249 -0.17 29.07 -13.42
N LEU A 250 0.06 29.13 -12.11
CA LEU A 250 -0.28 28.04 -11.19
C LEU A 250 -1.79 27.79 -11.20
N GLN A 251 -2.21 26.56 -10.87
CA GLN A 251 -3.61 26.13 -10.93
C GLN A 251 -4.04 25.55 -9.58
N PHE A 252 -4.78 26.34 -8.81
CA PHE A 252 -5.25 25.96 -7.46
C PHE A 252 -6.62 25.28 -7.44
N GLN A 253 -7.31 25.19 -8.60
CA GLN A 253 -8.73 24.82 -8.69
C GLN A 253 -9.07 23.47 -8.05
N THR A 254 -8.19 22.47 -8.14
CA THR A 254 -8.41 21.15 -7.50
C THR A 254 -8.40 21.25 -5.97
N LEU A 255 -7.45 22.00 -5.41
CA LEU A 255 -7.32 22.26 -3.97
C LEU A 255 -8.51 23.07 -3.44
N ILE A 256 -8.87 24.16 -4.11
CA ILE A 256 -10.02 25.00 -3.69
C ILE A 256 -11.33 24.24 -3.78
N LYS A 257 -11.52 23.41 -4.81
CA LYS A 257 -12.70 22.53 -4.90
C LYS A 257 -12.73 21.54 -3.73
N GLN A 258 -11.62 20.88 -3.45
CA GLN A 258 -11.52 19.90 -2.36
C GLN A 258 -11.76 20.56 -0.99
N TYR A 259 -11.26 21.78 -0.75
CA TYR A 259 -11.60 22.55 0.46
C TYR A 259 -13.09 22.95 0.49
N THR A 260 -13.68 23.36 -0.64
CA THR A 260 -15.13 23.66 -0.74
C THR A 260 -15.99 22.44 -0.39
N ASP A 261 -15.62 21.26 -0.91
CA ASP A 261 -16.28 19.99 -0.60
C ASP A 261 -16.13 19.63 0.89
N ILE A 262 -15.00 19.97 1.54
CA ILE A 262 -14.77 19.79 2.99
C ILE A 262 -15.63 20.75 3.83
N VAL A 263 -15.64 22.04 3.53
CA VAL A 263 -16.43 23.04 4.28
C VAL A 263 -17.93 22.71 4.18
N THR A 264 -18.41 22.40 2.98
CA THR A 264 -19.81 21.99 2.75
C THR A 264 -20.18 20.75 3.58
N TRP A 265 -19.25 19.78 3.70
CA TRP A 265 -19.45 18.60 4.55
C TRP A 265 -19.42 18.93 6.04
N LEU A 266 -18.53 19.84 6.48
CA LEU A 266 -18.45 20.30 7.86
C LEU A 266 -19.69 21.08 8.29
N ASP A 267 -20.32 21.84 7.39
CA ASP A 267 -21.56 22.58 7.67
C ASP A 267 -22.80 21.66 7.73
N THR A 268 -22.68 20.40 7.28
CA THR A 268 -23.80 19.45 7.29
C THR A 268 -24.16 19.02 8.73
N GLU A 269 -25.42 19.20 9.13
CA GLU A 269 -25.95 18.88 10.47
C GLU A 269 -26.21 17.37 10.71
N GLU A 270 -25.70 16.48 9.86
CA GLU A 270 -25.96 15.05 9.98
C GLU A 270 -25.52 14.46 11.33
N ASN A 271 -26.22 13.40 11.75
CA ASN A 271 -25.82 12.55 12.87
C ASN A 271 -24.68 11.59 12.49
N VAL A 272 -23.61 12.17 11.96
CA VAL A 272 -22.30 11.55 11.76
C VAL A 272 -21.72 11.19 13.14
N THR A 273 -21.08 10.02 13.23
CA THR A 273 -20.39 9.53 14.43
C THR A 273 -18.99 10.13 14.56
N ASP A 274 -18.48 10.25 15.78
CA ASP A 274 -17.15 10.81 16.08
C ASP A 274 -16.04 10.08 15.29
N LYS A 275 -16.14 8.74 15.16
CA LYS A 275 -15.24 7.91 14.33
C LYS A 275 -15.29 8.27 12.85
N ALA A 276 -16.46 8.61 12.31
CA ALA A 276 -16.61 9.01 10.90
C ALA A 276 -16.11 10.45 10.66
N ILE A 277 -16.27 11.36 11.62
CA ILE A 277 -15.65 12.70 11.58
C ILE A 277 -14.12 12.56 11.61
N TYR A 278 -13.57 11.72 12.50
CA TYR A 278 -12.14 11.43 12.56
C TYR A 278 -11.60 10.82 11.25
N LYS A 279 -12.27 9.81 10.68
CA LYS A 279 -11.91 9.25 9.35
C LYS A 279 -11.89 10.34 8.27
N LYS A 280 -12.93 11.19 8.22
CA LYS A 280 -13.02 12.29 7.25
C LYS A 280 -11.94 13.34 7.47
N ALA A 281 -11.54 13.62 8.71
CA ALA A 281 -10.45 14.54 9.03
C ALA A 281 -9.11 14.03 8.48
N VAL A 282 -8.69 12.81 8.85
CA VAL A 282 -7.42 12.20 8.41
C VAL A 282 -7.36 12.08 6.88
N SER A 283 -8.45 11.62 6.24
CA SER A 283 -8.55 11.54 4.77
C SER A 283 -8.49 12.91 4.10
N SER A 284 -9.12 13.93 4.68
CA SER A 284 -9.09 15.29 4.13
C SER A 284 -7.71 15.93 4.28
N LEU A 285 -7.01 15.73 5.41
CA LEU A 285 -5.63 16.16 5.59
C LEU A 285 -4.72 15.50 4.55
N ALA A 286 -4.71 14.15 4.47
CA ALA A 286 -3.89 13.42 3.51
C ALA A 286 -4.12 13.86 2.05
N GLN A 287 -5.38 14.10 1.65
CA GLN A 287 -5.71 14.61 0.32
C GLN A 287 -5.20 16.04 0.09
N THR A 288 -5.32 16.92 1.09
CA THR A 288 -4.82 18.31 1.02
C THR A 288 -3.30 18.32 0.87
N THR A 289 -2.60 17.45 1.61
CA THR A 289 -1.15 17.25 1.51
C THR A 289 -0.75 16.76 0.14
N ALA A 290 -1.43 15.74 -0.41
CA ALA A 290 -1.12 15.21 -1.73
C ALA A 290 -1.30 16.27 -2.84
N LEU A 291 -2.38 17.05 -2.80
CA LEU A 291 -2.61 18.17 -3.73
C LEU A 291 -1.57 19.30 -3.56
N SER A 292 -1.10 19.53 -2.34
CA SER A 292 -0.01 20.49 -2.06
C SER A 292 1.32 20.01 -2.65
N VAL A 293 1.67 18.73 -2.49
CA VAL A 293 2.89 18.14 -3.08
C VAL A 293 2.79 18.09 -4.61
N GLU A 294 1.61 17.80 -5.18
CA GLU A 294 1.32 17.90 -6.62
C GLU A 294 1.60 19.33 -7.14
N LEU A 295 1.20 20.35 -6.38
CA LEU A 295 1.44 21.76 -6.71
C LEU A 295 2.94 22.09 -6.72
N TYR A 296 3.74 21.63 -5.75
CA TYR A 296 5.20 21.79 -5.80
C TYR A 296 5.82 21.05 -6.98
N HIS A 297 5.39 19.81 -7.24
CA HIS A 297 5.88 19.01 -8.36
C HIS A 297 5.67 19.75 -9.70
N LYS A 298 4.43 20.18 -10.00
CA LYS A 298 4.11 20.97 -11.19
C LYS A 298 4.83 22.32 -11.25
N THR A 299 5.00 22.98 -10.10
CA THR A 299 5.72 24.27 -10.02
C THR A 299 7.20 24.08 -10.35
N GLY A 300 7.82 22.99 -9.87
CA GLY A 300 9.18 22.60 -10.21
C GLY A 300 9.36 22.37 -11.72
N GLU A 301 8.47 21.61 -12.36
CA GLU A 301 8.47 21.43 -13.82
C GLU A 301 8.36 22.76 -14.57
N MET A 302 7.42 23.63 -14.16
CA MET A 302 7.21 24.94 -14.80
C MET A 302 8.40 25.89 -14.62
N LEU A 303 9.04 25.91 -13.45
CA LEU A 303 10.26 26.69 -13.20
C LEU A 303 11.42 26.27 -14.12
N LEU A 304 11.57 24.97 -14.40
CA LEU A 304 12.63 24.47 -15.29
C LEU A 304 12.48 24.90 -16.76
N VAL A 305 11.26 25.29 -17.18
CA VAL A 305 10.98 25.78 -18.54
C VAL A 305 10.82 27.32 -18.58
N LYS A 306 10.84 28.00 -17.43
CA LYS A 306 10.68 29.46 -17.30
C LYS A 306 11.88 30.21 -17.92
N ASN A 307 11.64 30.91 -19.03
CA ASN A 307 12.68 31.60 -19.82
C ASN A 307 13.44 32.72 -19.07
N ARG A 308 12.77 33.43 -18.16
CA ARG A 308 13.37 34.51 -17.35
C ARG A 308 13.25 34.12 -15.89
N ARG A 309 14.35 33.65 -15.31
CA ARG A 309 14.42 33.29 -13.90
C ARG A 309 14.68 34.55 -13.06
N SER A 310 14.05 34.62 -11.89
CA SER A 310 14.33 35.60 -10.85
C SER A 310 14.32 34.85 -9.54
N THR A 311 15.49 34.44 -9.06
CA THR A 311 15.58 33.49 -7.93
C THR A 311 15.17 34.10 -6.60
N ALA A 312 15.16 35.43 -6.47
CA ALA A 312 14.60 36.11 -5.31
C ALA A 312 13.06 36.00 -5.30
N ASP A 313 12.39 36.44 -6.36
CA ASP A 313 10.93 36.35 -6.48
C ASP A 313 10.43 34.89 -6.48
N GLU A 314 11.25 33.95 -6.98
CA GLU A 314 10.94 32.52 -6.96
C GLU A 314 11.14 31.86 -5.59
N ALA A 315 12.14 32.30 -4.81
CA ALA A 315 12.34 31.83 -3.45
C ALA A 315 11.22 32.35 -2.54
N ASP A 316 11.02 33.67 -2.50
CA ASP A 316 9.97 34.32 -1.70
C ASP A 316 8.59 33.74 -2.02
N ALA A 317 8.20 33.66 -3.30
CA ALA A 317 6.90 33.12 -3.68
C ALA A 317 6.70 31.64 -3.29
N LEU A 318 7.77 30.83 -3.26
CA LEU A 318 7.69 29.44 -2.79
C LEU A 318 7.64 29.37 -1.26
N THR A 319 8.41 30.18 -0.53
CA THR A 319 8.35 30.28 0.94
C THR A 319 6.96 30.72 1.40
N GLN A 320 6.41 31.80 0.81
CA GLN A 320 5.05 32.29 1.10
C GLN A 320 3.98 31.25 0.72
N MET A 321 4.17 30.51 -0.37
CA MET A 321 3.27 29.40 -0.73
C MET A 321 3.34 28.27 0.31
N THR A 322 4.52 27.95 0.85
CA THR A 322 4.68 26.94 1.92
C THR A 322 3.87 27.36 3.15
N VAL A 323 4.05 28.60 3.63
CA VAL A 323 3.34 29.16 4.80
C VAL A 323 1.81 29.15 4.60
N VAL A 324 1.32 29.54 3.42
CA VAL A 324 -0.13 29.49 3.15
C VAL A 324 -0.68 28.06 3.17
N LEU A 325 0.09 27.08 2.69
CA LEU A 325 -0.33 25.66 2.65
C LEU A 325 -0.25 24.98 4.03
N THR A 326 0.81 25.21 4.81
CA THR A 326 0.93 24.70 6.19
C THR A 326 -0.11 25.33 7.11
N ARG A 327 -0.36 26.64 6.99
CA ARG A 327 -1.46 27.30 7.70
C ARG A 327 -2.82 26.71 7.34
N HIS A 328 -3.07 26.43 6.06
CA HIS A 328 -4.33 25.81 5.63
C HIS A 328 -4.53 24.40 6.23
N ILE A 329 -3.47 23.61 6.36
CA ILE A 329 -3.49 22.32 7.08
C ILE A 329 -3.90 22.51 8.55
N SER A 330 -3.34 23.51 9.24
CA SER A 330 -3.70 23.86 10.62
C SER A 330 -5.14 24.37 10.77
N GLU A 331 -5.63 25.17 9.82
CA GLU A 331 -7.03 25.61 9.74
C GLU A 331 -7.99 24.43 9.56
N LEU A 332 -7.64 23.43 8.75
CA LEU A 332 -8.44 22.21 8.57
C LEU A 332 -8.47 21.38 9.86
N ALA A 333 -7.32 21.15 10.48
CA ALA A 333 -7.20 20.40 11.74
C ALA A 333 -8.05 21.03 12.86
N THR A 334 -8.05 22.37 12.92
CA THR A 334 -8.87 23.15 13.86
C THR A 334 -10.36 22.97 13.57
N GLN A 335 -10.82 23.12 12.33
CA GLN A 335 -12.23 22.97 11.96
C GLN A 335 -12.76 21.55 12.20
N PHE A 336 -11.98 20.50 11.94
CA PHE A 336 -12.37 19.13 12.30
C PHE A 336 -12.40 18.91 13.81
N SER A 337 -11.49 19.54 14.56
CA SER A 337 -11.48 19.49 16.03
C SER A 337 -12.68 20.19 16.66
N GLU A 338 -13.11 21.33 16.10
CA GLU A 338 -14.36 22.00 16.47
C GLU A 338 -15.57 21.10 16.19
N LYS A 339 -15.65 20.51 14.99
CA LYS A 339 -16.76 19.59 14.62
C LYS A 339 -16.81 18.35 15.52
N LEU A 340 -15.67 17.80 15.93
CA LEU A 340 -15.57 16.71 16.91
C LEU A 340 -16.05 17.13 18.31
N ARG A 341 -15.79 18.37 18.74
CA ARG A 341 -16.19 18.90 20.06
C ARG A 341 -17.60 19.51 20.09
N ALA A 342 -18.24 19.68 18.93
CA ALA A 342 -19.54 20.35 18.81
C ALA A 342 -20.74 19.57 19.40
N LYS A 343 -20.60 18.26 19.63
CA LYS A 343 -21.65 17.41 20.20
C LYS A 343 -21.23 16.89 21.58
N PRO A 344 -22.13 16.88 22.58
CA PRO A 344 -21.87 16.17 23.84
C PRO A 344 -21.80 14.67 23.53
N SER A 345 -20.69 14.03 23.93
CA SER A 345 -20.42 12.62 23.71
C SER A 345 -20.16 11.95 25.06
N ASP A 346 -20.65 10.72 25.23
CA ASP A 346 -20.48 9.94 26.47
C ASP A 346 -19.02 9.52 26.74
N ASN A 347 -18.10 9.76 25.78
CA ASN A 347 -16.70 9.36 25.86
C ASN A 347 -15.72 10.49 25.46
N GLU A 348 -15.62 11.52 26.30
CA GLU A 348 -14.71 12.67 26.08
C GLU A 348 -13.23 12.27 25.89
N GLU A 349 -12.78 11.19 26.53
CA GLU A 349 -11.42 10.66 26.38
C GLU A 349 -11.13 10.24 24.93
N GLN A 350 -12.08 9.57 24.29
CA GLN A 350 -11.98 9.15 22.88
C GLN A 350 -11.97 10.35 21.92
N ILE A 351 -12.76 11.40 22.20
CA ILE A 351 -12.71 12.65 21.40
C ILE A 351 -11.35 13.33 21.55
N ASN A 352 -10.81 13.43 22.77
CA ASN A 352 -9.49 14.04 23.00
C ASN A 352 -8.38 13.26 22.28
N ASN A 353 -8.46 11.92 22.25
CA ASN A 353 -7.55 11.08 21.47
C ASN A 353 -7.68 11.33 19.96
N TYR A 354 -8.90 11.43 19.43
CA TYR A 354 -9.11 11.77 18.00
C TYR A 354 -8.58 13.16 17.63
N VAL A 355 -8.85 14.17 18.46
CA VAL A 355 -8.33 15.53 18.25
C VAL A 355 -6.80 15.55 18.28
N THR A 356 -6.18 14.87 19.26
CA THR A 356 -4.71 14.75 19.35
C THR A 356 -4.13 14.11 18.09
N ASN A 357 -4.73 13.01 17.62
CA ASN A 357 -4.29 12.37 16.39
C ASN A 357 -4.48 13.28 15.15
N VAL A 358 -5.58 14.03 15.04
CA VAL A 358 -5.80 14.97 13.92
C VAL A 358 -4.70 16.03 13.86
N PHE A 359 -4.25 16.57 15.00
CA PHE A 359 -3.13 17.51 15.03
C PHE A 359 -1.78 16.84 14.74
N LEU A 360 -1.54 15.60 15.18
CA LEU A 360 -0.33 14.86 14.81
C LEU A 360 -0.26 14.58 13.29
N GLU A 361 -1.38 14.22 12.65
CA GLU A 361 -1.41 14.03 11.19
C GLU A 361 -1.34 15.36 10.43
N ALA A 362 -1.79 16.47 11.03
CA ALA A 362 -1.57 17.81 10.49
C ALA A 362 -0.07 18.21 10.56
N GLU A 363 0.62 17.92 11.65
CA GLU A 363 2.08 18.11 11.77
C GLU A 363 2.84 17.25 10.74
N ASN A 364 2.42 16.00 10.54
CA ASN A 364 2.95 15.15 9.46
C ASN A 364 2.69 15.76 8.07
N SER A 365 1.48 16.28 7.85
CA SER A 365 1.09 16.95 6.60
C SER A 365 1.98 18.15 6.29
N SER A 366 2.20 19.06 7.25
CA SER A 366 3.10 20.21 7.08
C SER A 366 4.52 19.78 6.72
N LYS A 367 5.08 18.77 7.40
CA LYS A 367 6.41 18.21 7.07
C LYS A 367 6.50 17.67 5.65
N TYR A 368 5.45 17.05 5.10
CA TYR A 368 5.46 16.61 3.69
C TYR A 368 5.49 17.80 2.72
N ILE A 369 4.80 18.90 3.05
CA ILE A 369 4.77 20.14 2.26
C ILE A 369 6.14 20.85 2.33
N GLU A 370 6.71 20.99 3.53
CA GLU A 370 8.07 21.51 3.76
C GLU A 370 9.13 20.67 3.03
N ASN A 371 9.04 19.34 3.09
CA ASN A 371 9.93 18.46 2.34
C ASN A 371 9.82 18.70 0.82
N ALA A 372 8.62 18.90 0.28
CA ALA A 372 8.43 19.23 -1.14
C ALA A 372 9.04 20.60 -1.48
N PHE A 373 8.93 21.60 -0.60
CA PHE A 373 9.60 22.89 -0.75
C PHE A 373 11.14 22.75 -0.73
N GLN A 374 11.70 21.97 0.20
CA GLN A 374 13.15 21.70 0.24
C GLN A 374 13.64 20.95 -1.01
N LEU A 375 12.84 20.06 -1.60
CA LEU A 375 13.15 19.45 -2.88
C LEU A 375 13.09 20.44 -4.06
N ALA A 376 12.35 21.53 -3.95
CA ALA A 376 12.32 22.60 -4.94
C ALA A 376 13.54 23.55 -4.86
N LEU A 377 14.30 23.58 -3.76
CA LEU A 377 15.46 24.48 -3.61
C LEU A 377 16.50 24.34 -4.75
N PRO A 378 16.97 23.13 -5.15
CA PRO A 378 17.84 22.98 -6.33
C PRO A 378 17.21 23.51 -7.64
N ILE A 379 15.89 23.45 -7.76
CA ILE A 379 15.13 23.93 -8.93
C ILE A 379 15.09 25.46 -8.99
N VAL A 380 15.06 26.15 -7.85
CA VAL A 380 15.28 27.60 -7.75
C VAL A 380 16.74 27.93 -8.06
N GLN A 381 17.67 27.28 -7.37
CA GLN A 381 19.12 27.48 -7.47
C GLN A 381 19.69 27.40 -8.88
N ILE A 382 19.26 26.45 -9.73
CA ILE A 382 19.72 26.38 -11.13
C ILE A 382 19.32 27.60 -11.97
N GLY A 383 18.37 28.42 -11.51
CA GLY A 383 18.01 29.69 -12.14
C GLY A 383 19.02 30.81 -11.94
N ALA A 384 19.95 30.68 -10.98
CA ALA A 384 20.99 31.67 -10.68
C ALA A 384 22.39 31.31 -11.24
N VAL A 385 22.53 30.16 -11.92
CA VAL A 385 23.82 29.55 -12.33
C VAL A 385 23.89 29.26 -13.81
#